data_AF-A0A966LRD8-F1
#
_entry.id   AF-A0A966LRD8-F1
#
_cell.length_a   1.000
_cell.length_b   1.000
_cell.length_c   1.000
_cell.angle_alpha   90.00
_cell.angle_beta   90.00
_cell.angle_gamma   90.00
#
_symmetry.space_group_name_H-M   'P 1'
#
loop_
_entity.id
_entity.type
_entity.pdbx_description
1 polymer ?
#
loop_
_entity_poly.entity_id
_entity_poly.type
_entity_poly.pdbx_seq_one_letter_code
_entity_poly.pdbx_strand_id
1 'polypeptide(L)'
;MKQKLFILVWVAFLGLIHQPAGAQGFLKKLKDKVEKRAEEAIDKKLADKTGVSSSNTNNNSVNGNGLPGQKGIGKPANKNGEGLKNTTPPDVVQQLTDADQAYQRSQYGDARFSIQQALLGVELQLGKNLLQSLPQEINGLPLDSADDRVMSTRYGWANLTIQRNYQKEDKQLSILIGNNSVYAGMLDLYFGFAATQSNGETQDVKQIRVKGHKGIIKFDQNDGYTVLVQLGQSGMITWQGINFSTEQEMMDAVNKFDIENIRKTIGE
;
A
#
# COMPACT_ATOMS: atom_id res chain seq x y z
N MET A 1 40.88 -17.84 -20.02
CA MET A 1 39.99 -16.67 -20.27
C MET A 1 38.94 -16.43 -19.19
N LYS A 2 38.45 -17.44 -18.46
CA LYS A 2 37.39 -17.26 -17.45
C LYS A 2 37.84 -16.63 -16.11
N GLN A 3 39.12 -16.72 -15.74
CA GLN A 3 39.64 -16.09 -14.50
C GLN A 3 39.97 -14.60 -14.65
N LYS A 4 40.29 -14.12 -15.87
CA LYS A 4 40.56 -12.69 -16.10
C LYS A 4 39.28 -11.84 -16.13
N LEU A 5 38.12 -12.46 -16.38
CA LEU A 5 36.82 -11.79 -16.36
C LEU A 5 36.32 -11.54 -14.93
N PHE A 6 36.65 -12.42 -13.98
CA PHE A 6 36.23 -12.27 -12.59
C PHE A 6 36.97 -11.14 -11.85
N ILE A 7 38.23 -10.89 -12.19
CA ILE A 7 39.03 -9.80 -11.59
C ILE A 7 38.54 -8.43 -12.10
N LEU A 8 38.05 -8.36 -13.33
CA LEU A 8 37.55 -7.10 -13.92
C LEU A 8 36.18 -6.69 -13.33
N VAL A 9 35.36 -7.65 -12.92
CA VAL A 9 34.08 -7.40 -12.24
C VAL A 9 34.28 -7.00 -10.77
N TRP A 10 35.33 -7.52 -10.10
CA TRP A 10 35.66 -7.14 -8.72
C TRP A 10 36.26 -5.73 -8.61
N VAL A 11 37.08 -5.31 -9.59
CA VAL A 11 37.62 -3.94 -9.63
C VAL A 11 36.53 -2.90 -9.95
N ALA A 12 35.49 -3.27 -10.70
CA ALA A 12 34.34 -2.40 -10.95
C ALA A 12 33.44 -2.19 -9.70
N PHE A 13 33.42 -3.12 -8.75
CA PHE A 13 32.62 -3.01 -7.54
C PHE A 13 33.31 -2.21 -6.41
N LEU A 14 34.65 -2.25 -6.35
CA LEU A 14 35.44 -1.47 -5.38
C LEU A 14 35.62 0.02 -5.75
N GLY A 15 35.34 0.40 -7.00
CA GLY A 15 35.44 1.79 -7.47
C GLY A 15 34.24 2.68 -7.14
N LEU A 16 33.16 2.15 -6.56
CA LEU A 16 31.92 2.91 -6.30
C LEU A 16 31.80 3.49 -4.88
N ILE A 17 32.80 3.28 -4.00
CA ILE A 17 32.72 3.70 -2.58
C ILE A 17 33.46 5.02 -2.32
N HIS A 18 34.13 5.60 -3.30
CA HIS A 18 34.75 6.92 -3.13
C HIS A 18 34.52 7.79 -4.36
N GLN A 19 33.47 8.64 -4.33
CA GLN A 19 33.47 10.03 -4.79
C GLN A 19 32.19 10.78 -4.30
N PRO A 20 32.27 12.09 -4.03
CA PRO A 20 31.28 12.84 -3.27
C PRO A 20 30.10 13.34 -4.13
N ALA A 21 28.91 13.39 -3.53
CA ALA A 21 27.83 14.35 -3.80
C ALA A 21 27.52 14.76 -5.27
N GLY A 22 27.45 13.82 -6.22
CA GLY A 22 27.08 14.10 -7.64
C GLY A 22 25.87 13.35 -8.20
N ALA A 23 25.40 12.27 -7.54
CA ALA A 23 24.42 11.35 -8.11
C ALA A 23 22.95 11.84 -8.03
N GLN A 24 22.64 12.83 -7.20
CA GLN A 24 21.28 13.39 -7.10
C GLN A 24 20.90 14.25 -8.31
N GLY A 25 21.88 14.84 -9.01
CA GLY A 25 21.63 15.71 -10.16
C GLY A 25 21.35 14.94 -11.46
N PHE A 26 21.97 13.77 -11.66
CA PHE A 26 21.81 13.01 -12.90
C PHE A 26 20.46 12.29 -12.98
N LEU A 27 20.02 11.68 -11.87
CA LEU A 27 18.68 11.06 -11.78
C LEU A 27 17.57 12.09 -11.91
N LYS A 28 17.75 13.29 -11.33
CA LYS A 28 16.82 14.40 -11.51
C LYS A 28 16.77 14.87 -12.97
N LYS A 29 17.93 15.05 -13.62
CA LYS A 29 17.99 15.39 -15.05
C LYS A 29 17.40 14.30 -15.96
N LEU A 30 17.54 13.03 -15.60
CA LEU A 30 16.94 11.92 -16.34
C LEU A 30 15.42 11.91 -16.16
N LYS A 31 14.93 12.09 -14.93
CA LYS A 31 13.51 12.21 -14.61
C LYS A 31 12.88 13.40 -15.34
N ASP A 32 13.50 14.58 -15.27
CA ASP A 32 13.04 15.80 -15.95
C ASP A 32 13.00 15.60 -17.48
N LYS A 33 13.95 14.85 -18.05
CA LYS A 33 13.99 14.56 -19.49
C LYS A 33 12.94 13.54 -19.92
N VAL A 34 12.59 12.59 -19.05
CA VAL A 34 11.53 11.61 -19.27
C VAL A 34 10.16 12.26 -19.15
N GLU A 35 9.94 13.10 -18.13
CA GLU A 35 8.72 13.88 -17.95
C GLU A 35 8.50 14.81 -19.13
N LYS A 36 9.53 15.55 -19.57
CA LYS A 36 9.44 16.43 -20.73
C LYS A 36 9.14 15.70 -22.03
N ARG A 37 9.71 14.50 -22.23
CA ARG A 37 9.42 13.64 -23.42
C ARG A 37 8.02 13.04 -23.35
N ALA A 38 7.51 12.74 -22.17
CA ALA A 38 6.15 12.25 -21.97
C ALA A 38 5.12 13.37 -22.25
N GLU A 39 5.38 14.59 -21.75
CA GLU A 39 4.57 15.78 -22.03
C GLU A 39 4.58 16.11 -23.53
N GLU A 40 5.75 16.14 -24.19
CA GLU A 40 5.85 16.36 -25.64
C GLU A 40 5.10 15.29 -26.45
N ALA A 41 5.10 14.03 -26.01
CA ALA A 41 4.38 12.95 -26.69
C ALA A 41 2.86 13.01 -26.47
N ILE A 42 2.42 13.48 -25.30
CA ILE A 42 1.00 13.71 -24.98
C ILE A 42 0.49 14.91 -25.77
N ASP A 43 1.23 16.02 -25.76
CA ASP A 43 0.88 17.25 -26.49
C ASP A 43 0.84 17.02 -28.01
N LYS A 44 1.77 16.21 -28.54
CA LYS A 44 1.76 15.85 -29.97
C LYS A 44 0.53 15.00 -30.33
N LYS A 45 0.14 14.05 -29.47
CA LYS A 45 -1.09 13.25 -29.66
C LYS A 45 -2.37 14.07 -29.45
N LEU A 46 -2.33 15.10 -28.63
CA LEU A 46 -3.44 16.02 -28.39
C LEU A 46 -3.60 16.98 -29.58
N ALA A 47 -2.50 17.57 -30.07
CA ALA A 47 -2.48 18.47 -31.22
C ALA A 47 -2.97 17.78 -32.51
N ASP A 48 -2.58 16.51 -32.74
CA ASP A 48 -3.06 15.72 -33.89
C ASP A 48 -4.57 15.40 -33.82
N LYS A 49 -5.19 15.47 -32.62
CA LYS A 49 -6.62 15.22 -32.42
C LYS A 49 -7.47 16.49 -32.29
N THR A 50 -6.90 17.64 -31.94
CA THR A 50 -7.66 18.88 -31.68
C THR A 50 -7.21 20.10 -32.46
N GLY A 51 -6.16 20.01 -33.30
CA GLY A 51 -5.78 21.07 -34.24
C GLY A 51 -5.29 22.38 -33.62
N VAL A 52 -4.73 22.36 -32.40
CA VAL A 52 -4.20 23.57 -31.73
C VAL A 52 -2.72 23.38 -31.41
N SER A 53 -1.86 24.21 -31.99
CA SER A 53 -0.44 24.28 -31.69
C SER A 53 -0.18 25.17 -30.45
N SER A 54 0.50 24.64 -29.44
CA SER A 54 0.90 25.38 -28.24
C SER A 54 2.25 26.08 -28.45
N SER A 55 2.25 27.40 -28.32
CA SER A 55 3.44 28.25 -28.25
C SER A 55 4.12 28.15 -26.89
N ASN A 56 5.44 28.08 -26.95
CA ASN A 56 6.42 28.02 -25.86
C ASN A 56 6.26 29.20 -24.87
N THR A 57 6.35 28.98 -23.55
CA THR A 57 6.61 30.06 -22.58
C THR A 57 7.48 29.57 -21.42
N ASN A 58 8.70 30.14 -21.36
CA ASN A 58 9.62 30.09 -20.24
C ASN A 58 9.07 30.90 -19.06
N ASN A 59 9.14 30.34 -17.85
CA ASN A 59 8.90 31.08 -16.62
C ASN A 59 10.21 31.70 -16.11
N ASN A 60 10.19 33.00 -15.83
CA ASN A 60 11.02 33.58 -14.78
C ASN A 60 10.16 34.54 -13.94
N SER A 61 10.21 34.33 -12.63
CA SER A 61 9.50 35.09 -11.59
C SER A 61 10.06 36.51 -11.47
N VAL A 62 9.21 37.53 -11.28
CA VAL A 62 9.33 38.59 -10.24
C VAL A 62 7.99 39.35 -10.09
N ASN A 63 7.46 39.29 -8.87
CA ASN A 63 6.77 40.30 -8.05
C ASN A 63 6.17 41.60 -8.65
N GLY A 64 4.93 41.93 -8.26
CA GLY A 64 4.53 43.30 -7.88
C GLY A 64 3.61 44.10 -8.82
N ASN A 65 2.39 44.35 -8.34
CA ASN A 65 1.48 45.48 -8.60
C ASN A 65 0.94 45.77 -10.03
N GLY A 66 -0.34 45.40 -10.21
CA GLY A 66 -1.41 46.30 -10.65
C GLY A 66 -1.42 46.82 -12.10
N LEU A 67 -2.27 46.24 -12.95
CA LEU A 67 -2.95 46.93 -14.06
C LEU A 67 -4.26 46.21 -14.42
N PRO A 68 -5.35 46.94 -14.76
CA PRO A 68 -6.65 46.34 -15.10
C PRO A 68 -6.70 46.02 -16.61
N GLY A 69 -7.11 44.79 -16.93
CA GLY A 69 -7.51 44.43 -18.30
C GLY A 69 -6.68 43.33 -18.93
N GLN A 70 -6.90 42.08 -18.52
CA GLN A 70 -6.68 40.93 -19.39
C GLN A 70 -7.63 39.81 -18.98
N LYS A 71 -8.70 39.60 -19.75
CA LYS A 71 -9.57 38.42 -19.63
C LYS A 71 -8.76 37.20 -20.09
N GLY A 72 -7.96 36.65 -19.20
CA GLY A 72 -7.41 35.31 -19.37
C GLY A 72 -8.56 34.33 -19.42
N ILE A 73 -8.75 33.66 -20.56
CA ILE A 73 -9.68 32.54 -20.70
C ILE A 73 -9.13 31.43 -19.80
N GLY A 74 -9.58 31.40 -18.54
CA GLY A 74 -9.15 30.42 -17.56
C GLY A 74 -9.48 29.02 -18.04
N LYS A 75 -8.48 28.13 -17.99
CA LYS A 75 -8.66 26.70 -18.30
C LYS A 75 -9.90 26.21 -17.56
N PRO A 76 -10.85 25.53 -18.22
CA PRO A 76 -12.07 25.07 -17.56
C PRO A 76 -11.69 24.14 -16.40
N ALA A 77 -12.03 24.55 -15.18
CA ALA A 77 -11.95 23.69 -14.01
C ALA A 77 -13.18 22.80 -13.96
N ASN A 78 -13.01 21.54 -13.52
CA ASN A 78 -14.15 20.67 -13.33
C ASN A 78 -15.05 21.23 -12.21
N LYS A 79 -16.31 21.52 -12.53
CA LYS A 79 -17.28 22.08 -11.59
C LYS A 79 -18.33 21.07 -11.15
N ASN A 80 -18.46 19.95 -11.88
CA ASN A 80 -19.54 18.99 -11.72
C ASN A 80 -19.03 17.54 -11.90
N GLY A 81 -19.77 16.57 -11.36
CA GLY A 81 -19.50 15.14 -11.52
C GLY A 81 -19.74 14.39 -10.22
N GLU A 82 -20.39 13.23 -10.30
CA GLU A 82 -20.70 12.42 -9.12
C GLU A 82 -19.47 11.72 -8.51
N GLY A 83 -18.30 11.85 -9.14
CA GLY A 83 -17.11 11.11 -8.78
C GLY A 83 -17.27 9.61 -9.07
N LEU A 84 -16.46 8.79 -8.40
CA LEU A 84 -16.54 7.33 -8.49
C LEU A 84 -17.28 6.80 -7.25
N LYS A 85 -18.24 5.91 -7.49
CA LYS A 85 -18.92 5.16 -6.43
C LYS A 85 -18.11 3.89 -6.12
N ASN A 86 -18.32 3.33 -4.92
CA ASN A 86 -17.69 2.07 -4.54
C ASN A 86 -18.04 0.97 -5.55
N THR A 87 -17.03 0.20 -5.96
CA THR A 87 -17.21 -0.94 -6.86
C THR A 87 -18.08 -1.97 -6.18
N THR A 88 -19.21 -2.33 -6.82
CA THR A 88 -19.98 -3.49 -6.39
C THR A 88 -19.14 -4.74 -6.65
N PRO A 89 -19.00 -5.67 -5.69
CA PRO A 89 -18.25 -6.90 -5.91
C PRO A 89 -18.75 -7.62 -7.16
N PRO A 90 -17.86 -8.09 -8.06
CA PRO A 90 -18.27 -8.88 -9.21
C PRO A 90 -19.00 -10.15 -8.77
N ASP A 91 -20.04 -10.53 -9.52
CA ASP A 91 -20.69 -11.83 -9.33
C ASP A 91 -19.75 -12.94 -9.79
N VAL A 92 -19.28 -13.74 -8.83
CA VAL A 92 -18.29 -14.79 -9.07
C VAL A 92 -18.79 -15.83 -10.07
N VAL A 93 -20.06 -16.25 -9.97
CA VAL A 93 -20.63 -17.30 -10.82
C VAL A 93 -20.79 -16.80 -12.25
N GLN A 94 -21.26 -15.56 -12.40
CA GLN A 94 -21.37 -14.93 -13.72
C GLN A 94 -20.00 -14.78 -14.37
N GLN A 95 -19.00 -14.27 -13.64
CA GLN A 95 -17.65 -14.08 -14.18
C GLN A 95 -16.96 -15.39 -14.58
N LEU A 96 -17.21 -16.49 -13.86
CA LEU A 96 -16.73 -17.82 -14.25
C LEU A 96 -17.43 -18.34 -15.51
N THR A 97 -18.73 -18.07 -15.65
CA THR A 97 -19.50 -18.41 -16.87
C THR A 97 -18.99 -17.64 -18.08
N ASP A 98 -18.76 -16.34 -17.92
CA ASP A 98 -18.21 -15.47 -18.98
C ASP A 98 -16.80 -15.91 -19.39
N ALA A 99 -15.98 -16.32 -18.41
CA ALA A 99 -14.64 -16.85 -18.66
C ALA A 99 -14.66 -18.12 -19.51
N ASP A 100 -15.53 -19.09 -19.17
CA ASP A 100 -15.67 -20.35 -19.90
C ASP A 100 -16.13 -20.11 -21.36
N GLN A 101 -17.14 -19.26 -21.55
CA GLN A 101 -17.62 -18.91 -22.89
C GLN A 101 -16.54 -18.22 -23.74
N ALA A 102 -15.80 -17.27 -23.16
CA ALA A 102 -14.70 -16.59 -23.84
C ALA A 102 -13.58 -17.58 -24.20
N TYR A 103 -13.24 -18.49 -23.29
CA TYR A 103 -12.22 -19.52 -23.52
C TYR A 103 -12.60 -20.44 -24.69
N GLN A 104 -13.84 -20.92 -24.73
CA GLN A 104 -14.35 -21.77 -25.82
C GLN A 104 -14.29 -21.06 -27.20
N ARG A 105 -14.37 -19.73 -27.21
CA ARG A 105 -14.23 -18.90 -28.43
C ARG A 105 -12.79 -18.49 -28.73
N SER A 106 -11.80 -19.03 -28.01
CA SER A 106 -10.39 -18.64 -28.10
C SER A 106 -10.12 -17.15 -27.78
N GLN A 107 -11.04 -16.49 -27.05
CA GLN A 107 -10.91 -15.10 -26.61
C GLN A 107 -10.17 -15.04 -25.27
N TYR A 108 -8.89 -15.43 -25.27
CA TYR A 108 -8.11 -15.61 -24.04
C TYR A 108 -7.94 -14.34 -23.19
N GLY A 109 -7.98 -13.16 -23.81
CA GLY A 109 -7.94 -11.88 -23.08
C GLY A 109 -9.17 -11.69 -22.20
N ASP A 110 -10.35 -11.95 -22.75
CA ASP A 110 -11.64 -11.82 -22.07
C ASP A 110 -11.81 -12.91 -21.02
N ALA A 111 -11.38 -14.14 -21.34
CA ALA A 111 -11.35 -15.24 -20.38
C ALA A 111 -10.48 -14.90 -19.16
N ARG A 112 -9.27 -14.39 -19.39
CA ARG A 112 -8.37 -13.95 -18.32
C ARG A 112 -8.96 -12.81 -17.49
N PHE A 113 -9.54 -11.80 -18.14
CA PHE A 113 -10.16 -10.68 -17.43
C PHE A 113 -11.30 -11.16 -16.53
N SER A 114 -12.17 -12.02 -17.04
CA SER A 114 -13.32 -12.54 -16.29
C SER A 114 -12.89 -13.39 -15.10
N ILE A 115 -11.88 -14.26 -15.25
CA ILE A 115 -11.27 -14.99 -14.12
C ILE A 115 -10.76 -14.03 -13.04
N GLN A 116 -10.08 -12.94 -13.44
CA GLN A 116 -9.62 -11.95 -12.48
C GLN A 116 -10.80 -11.30 -11.76
N GLN A 117 -11.90 -10.97 -12.46
CA GLN A 117 -13.11 -10.41 -11.83
C GLN A 117 -13.75 -11.39 -10.86
N ALA A 118 -13.81 -12.67 -11.18
CA ALA A 118 -14.28 -13.71 -10.28
C ALA A 118 -13.43 -13.73 -8.99
N LEU A 119 -12.10 -13.74 -9.11
CA LEU A 119 -11.20 -13.71 -7.95
C LEU A 119 -11.40 -12.46 -7.09
N LEU A 120 -11.53 -11.28 -7.72
CA LEU A 120 -11.85 -10.03 -7.02
C LEU A 120 -13.16 -10.13 -6.24
N GLY A 121 -14.20 -10.74 -6.84
CA GLY A 121 -15.49 -10.96 -6.17
C GLY A 121 -15.33 -11.85 -4.92
N VAL A 122 -14.56 -12.93 -5.02
CA VAL A 122 -14.25 -13.82 -3.88
C VAL A 122 -13.52 -13.06 -2.78
N GLU A 123 -12.46 -12.32 -3.11
CA GLU A 123 -11.64 -11.58 -2.14
C GLU A 123 -12.44 -10.49 -1.42
N LEU A 124 -13.29 -9.74 -2.15
CA LEU A 124 -14.16 -8.72 -1.55
C LEU A 124 -15.21 -9.34 -0.63
N GLN A 125 -15.81 -10.47 -1.02
CA GLN A 125 -16.77 -11.18 -0.16
C GLN A 125 -16.09 -11.73 1.10
N LEU A 126 -14.90 -12.30 0.93
CA LEU A 126 -14.09 -12.81 2.02
C LEU A 126 -13.76 -11.71 3.03
N GLY A 127 -13.29 -10.55 2.55
CA GLY A 127 -12.97 -9.42 3.42
C GLY A 127 -14.18 -8.85 4.15
N LYS A 128 -15.36 -8.81 3.50
CA LYS A 128 -16.61 -8.41 4.16
C LYS A 128 -17.02 -9.39 5.26
N ASN A 129 -16.94 -10.69 5.00
CA ASN A 129 -17.23 -11.71 5.99
C ASN A 129 -16.25 -11.62 7.18
N LEU A 130 -14.97 -11.37 6.89
CA LEU A 130 -13.96 -11.20 7.93
C LEU A 130 -14.28 -9.98 8.81
N LEU A 131 -14.56 -8.83 8.19
CA LEU A 131 -14.98 -7.61 8.90
C LEU A 131 -16.19 -7.87 9.81
N GLN A 132 -17.18 -8.65 9.38
CA GLN A 132 -18.33 -9.01 10.23
C GLN A 132 -17.95 -9.88 11.44
N SER A 133 -16.89 -10.68 11.32
CA SER A 133 -16.39 -11.53 12.42
C SER A 133 -15.48 -10.82 13.40
N LEU A 134 -14.94 -9.64 13.04
CA LEU A 134 -14.12 -8.86 13.96
C LEU A 134 -14.99 -8.29 15.09
N PRO A 135 -14.42 -8.07 16.29
CA PRO A 135 -15.18 -7.54 17.43
C PRO A 135 -15.92 -6.24 17.10
N GLN A 136 -17.05 -5.99 17.77
CA GLN A 136 -17.77 -4.71 17.63
C GLN A 136 -17.21 -3.61 18.54
N GLU A 137 -16.48 -4.00 19.58
CA GLU A 137 -15.86 -3.11 20.55
C GLU A 137 -14.55 -3.72 21.06
N ILE A 138 -13.55 -2.88 21.29
CA ILE A 138 -12.27 -3.26 21.90
C ILE A 138 -11.96 -2.33 23.06
N ASN A 139 -12.00 -2.84 24.30
CA ASN A 139 -11.65 -2.09 25.51
C ASN A 139 -12.35 -0.71 25.61
N GLY A 140 -13.66 -0.63 25.33
CA GLY A 140 -14.41 0.63 25.34
C GLY A 140 -14.35 1.45 24.05
N LEU A 141 -13.56 1.02 23.06
CA LEU A 141 -13.50 1.64 21.73
C LEU A 141 -14.53 0.99 20.81
N PRO A 142 -15.60 1.72 20.41
CA PRO A 142 -16.56 1.21 19.46
C PRO A 142 -15.95 1.10 18.07
N LEU A 143 -16.48 0.17 17.28
CA LEU A 143 -16.22 0.06 15.86
C LEU A 143 -16.58 1.36 15.13
N ASP A 144 -15.67 1.84 14.27
CA ASP A 144 -16.00 2.77 13.20
C ASP A 144 -16.06 2.05 11.86
N SER A 145 -17.27 1.74 11.41
CA SER A 145 -17.52 1.07 10.14
C SER A 145 -17.42 1.98 8.92
N ALA A 146 -17.37 3.32 9.09
CA ALA A 146 -17.32 4.24 7.95
C ALA A 146 -16.00 4.14 7.18
N ASP A 147 -14.94 3.78 7.90
CA ASP A 147 -13.58 3.62 7.38
C ASP A 147 -13.19 2.17 7.10
N ASP A 148 -14.13 1.21 7.21
CA ASP A 148 -13.87 -0.17 6.81
C ASP A 148 -13.49 -0.21 5.33
N ARG A 149 -12.32 -0.78 5.03
CA ARG A 149 -11.84 -0.98 3.65
C ARG A 149 -11.53 -2.45 3.42
N VAL A 150 -11.97 -2.94 2.26
CA VAL A 150 -11.50 -4.20 1.68
C VAL A 150 -10.92 -3.86 0.33
N MET A 151 -9.63 -4.07 0.17
CA MET A 151 -8.87 -3.77 -1.03
C MET A 151 -8.26 -5.06 -1.55
N SER A 152 -8.56 -5.38 -2.80
CA SER A 152 -7.83 -6.40 -3.56
C SER A 152 -6.90 -5.68 -4.53
N THR A 153 -5.59 -5.86 -4.34
CA THR A 153 -4.58 -5.27 -5.22
C THR A 153 -4.06 -6.32 -6.18
N ARG A 154 -4.48 -6.21 -7.44
CA ARG A 154 -4.07 -7.10 -8.54
C ARG A 154 -2.67 -6.83 -9.09
N TYR A 155 -2.00 -5.79 -8.59
CA TYR A 155 -0.68 -5.35 -9.03
C TYR A 155 0.22 -5.24 -7.78
N GLY A 156 1.24 -6.09 -7.69
CA GLY A 156 2.18 -6.11 -6.57
C GLY A 156 2.09 -7.37 -5.72
N TRP A 157 2.57 -7.27 -4.48
CA TRP A 157 2.89 -8.39 -3.59
C TRP A 157 1.83 -8.71 -2.52
N ALA A 158 0.73 -7.94 -2.48
CA ALA A 158 -0.40 -8.16 -1.57
C ALA A 158 -1.66 -8.45 -2.40
N ASN A 159 -2.37 -9.55 -2.12
CA ASN A 159 -3.59 -9.90 -2.87
C ASN A 159 -4.86 -9.32 -2.22
N LEU A 160 -4.90 -9.29 -0.88
CA LEU A 160 -6.02 -8.80 -0.09
C LEU A 160 -5.51 -7.99 1.10
N THR A 161 -6.09 -6.83 1.31
CA THR A 161 -5.87 -5.95 2.45
C THR A 161 -7.23 -5.54 3.03
N ILE A 162 -7.39 -5.73 4.34
CA ILE A 162 -8.61 -5.41 5.08
C ILE A 162 -8.22 -4.45 6.20
N GLN A 163 -8.91 -3.32 6.27
CA GLN A 163 -8.69 -2.30 7.28
C GLN A 163 -9.97 -2.05 8.07
N ARG A 164 -9.82 -1.83 9.38
CA ARG A 164 -10.87 -1.38 10.28
C ARG A 164 -10.29 -0.51 11.39
N ASN A 165 -11.09 0.45 11.87
CA ASN A 165 -10.73 1.31 12.98
C ASN A 165 -11.73 1.14 14.15
N TYR A 166 -11.22 1.23 15.36
CA TYR A 166 -11.99 1.40 16.59
C TYR A 166 -11.56 2.71 17.20
N GLN A 167 -12.49 3.62 17.47
CA GLN A 167 -12.12 4.95 17.95
C GLN A 167 -13.13 5.52 18.93
N LYS A 168 -12.61 6.24 19.92
CA LYS A 168 -13.39 7.07 20.83
C LYS A 168 -12.51 8.22 21.28
N GLU A 169 -13.00 9.44 21.07
CA GLU A 169 -12.30 10.68 21.46
C GLU A 169 -10.90 10.72 20.83
N ASP A 170 -9.84 10.72 21.64
CA ASP A 170 -8.45 10.78 21.23
C ASP A 170 -7.78 9.40 21.13
N LYS A 171 -8.49 8.32 21.46
CA LYS A 171 -7.94 6.96 21.47
C LYS A 171 -8.44 6.16 20.28
N GLN A 172 -7.50 5.50 19.60
CA GLN A 172 -7.77 4.75 18.37
C GLN A 172 -6.98 3.45 18.33
N LEU A 173 -7.63 2.39 17.87
CA LEU A 173 -7.00 1.13 17.46
C LEU A 173 -7.33 0.88 15.98
N SER A 174 -6.31 0.91 15.14
CA SER A 174 -6.42 0.56 13.72
C SER A 174 -5.91 -0.85 13.51
N ILE A 175 -6.62 -1.64 12.70
CA ILE A 175 -6.22 -2.98 12.31
C ILE A 175 -6.05 -3.03 10.79
N LEU A 176 -4.95 -3.64 10.35
CA LEU A 176 -4.66 -3.96 8.96
C LEU A 176 -4.37 -5.46 8.85
N ILE A 177 -5.16 -6.18 8.08
CA ILE A 177 -5.00 -7.62 7.81
C ILE A 177 -4.66 -7.76 6.33
N GLY A 178 -3.68 -8.57 5.98
CA GLY A 178 -3.47 -8.90 4.59
C GLY A 178 -2.54 -10.09 4.36
N ASN A 179 -2.51 -10.58 3.13
CA ASN A 179 -1.57 -11.59 2.68
C ASN A 179 -0.52 -10.96 1.77
N ASN A 180 0.63 -10.58 2.34
CA ASN A 180 1.75 -10.04 1.60
C ASN A 180 3.04 -10.77 1.98
N SER A 181 3.58 -11.50 1.01
CA SER A 181 4.79 -12.32 1.15
C SER A 181 6.07 -11.50 1.39
N VAL A 182 6.10 -10.22 1.03
CA VAL A 182 7.28 -9.34 1.26
C VAL A 182 7.37 -8.92 2.72
N TYR A 183 6.24 -8.66 3.39
CA TYR A 183 6.26 -8.29 4.82
C TYR A 183 6.65 -9.47 5.71
N ALA A 184 6.28 -10.70 5.34
CA ALA A 184 6.69 -11.91 6.06
C ALA A 184 8.22 -12.05 6.12
N GLY A 185 8.91 -11.88 4.98
CA GLY A 185 10.37 -11.90 4.94
C GLY A 185 11.02 -10.74 5.70
N MET A 186 10.37 -9.57 5.75
CA MET A 186 10.84 -8.43 6.53
C MET A 186 10.68 -8.66 8.05
N LEU A 187 9.61 -9.33 8.47
CA LEU A 187 9.40 -9.74 9.87
C LEU A 187 10.48 -10.72 10.34
N ASP A 188 10.86 -11.70 9.53
CA ASP A 188 11.96 -12.63 9.88
C ASP A 188 13.30 -11.90 10.07
N LEU A 189 13.60 -10.93 9.20
CA LEU A 189 14.75 -10.04 9.39
C LEU A 189 14.62 -9.21 10.67
N TYR A 190 13.43 -8.65 10.92
CA TYR A 190 13.18 -7.83 12.11
C TYR A 190 13.26 -8.64 13.40
N PHE A 191 12.80 -9.89 13.40
CA PHE A 191 13.01 -10.84 14.51
C PHE A 191 14.50 -11.07 14.74
N GLY A 192 15.28 -11.25 13.67
CA GLY A 192 16.73 -11.36 13.75
C GLY A 192 17.41 -10.15 14.40
N PHE A 193 16.92 -8.93 14.14
CA PHE A 193 17.48 -7.69 14.70
C PHE A 193 16.94 -7.35 16.10
N ALA A 194 15.67 -7.65 16.39
CA ALA A 194 15.03 -7.35 17.68
C ALA A 194 15.64 -8.16 18.85
N ALA A 195 16.29 -9.30 18.56
CA ALA A 195 16.98 -10.10 19.57
C ALA A 195 18.25 -9.44 20.15
N THR A 196 18.74 -8.33 19.58
CA THR A 196 20.08 -7.80 19.86
C THR A 196 20.12 -6.56 20.76
N GLN A 197 18.99 -6.11 21.32
CA GLN A 197 18.95 -4.94 22.20
C GLN A 197 19.03 -5.33 23.68
N SER A 198 20.20 -5.79 24.15
CA SER A 198 20.42 -6.10 25.58
C SER A 198 20.93 -4.91 26.41
N ASN A 199 21.34 -3.81 25.78
CA ASN A 199 22.04 -2.72 26.44
C ASN A 199 21.23 -1.41 26.33
N GLY A 200 20.24 -1.24 27.21
CA GLY A 200 19.43 -0.02 27.36
C GLY A 200 18.30 -0.21 28.37
N GLU A 201 17.94 0.82 29.13
CA GLU A 201 16.81 0.79 30.08
C GLU A 201 15.44 0.67 29.38
N THR A 202 15.38 1.04 28.10
CA THR A 202 14.16 1.02 27.26
C THR A 202 14.42 0.32 25.94
N GLN A 203 13.56 -0.64 25.59
CA GLN A 203 13.53 -1.30 24.28
C GLN A 203 12.34 -0.78 23.48
N ASP A 204 12.60 -0.14 22.34
CA ASP A 204 11.55 0.37 21.45
C ASP A 204 10.86 -0.74 20.66
N VAL A 205 11.46 -1.93 20.59
CA VAL A 205 10.94 -3.11 19.89
C VAL A 205 11.17 -4.35 20.74
N LYS A 206 10.14 -5.19 20.86
CA LYS A 206 10.20 -6.49 21.55
C LYS A 206 9.57 -7.58 20.72
N GLN A 207 10.09 -8.80 20.87
CA GLN A 207 9.41 -10.00 20.38
C GLN A 207 8.34 -10.42 21.39
N ILE A 208 7.15 -10.75 20.88
CA ILE A 208 6.00 -11.16 21.67
C ILE A 208 5.33 -12.39 21.08
N ARG A 209 4.40 -12.95 21.83
CA ARG A 209 3.45 -13.93 21.32
C ARG A 209 2.03 -13.44 21.55
N VAL A 210 1.21 -13.53 20.53
CA VAL A 210 -0.22 -13.24 20.59
C VAL A 210 -0.96 -14.53 20.28
N LYS A 211 -1.64 -15.11 21.28
CA LYS A 211 -2.36 -16.38 21.14
C LYS A 211 -1.55 -17.46 20.40
N GLY A 212 -0.29 -17.65 20.80
CA GLY A 212 0.61 -18.65 20.21
C GLY A 212 1.33 -18.23 18.93
N HIS A 213 0.92 -17.13 18.28
CA HIS A 213 1.56 -16.63 17.06
C HIS A 213 2.73 -15.71 17.38
N LYS A 214 3.81 -15.80 16.59
CA LYS A 214 4.98 -14.94 16.73
C LYS A 214 4.63 -13.53 16.23
N GLY A 215 5.02 -12.53 17.01
CA GLY A 215 4.85 -11.14 16.63
C GLY A 215 5.91 -10.25 17.24
N ILE A 216 5.93 -9.01 16.78
CA ILE A 216 6.70 -7.92 17.38
C ILE A 216 5.74 -6.86 17.91
N ILE A 217 6.15 -6.21 18.98
CA ILE A 217 5.57 -4.94 19.41
C ILE A 217 6.65 -3.87 19.30
N LYS A 218 6.27 -2.72 18.75
CA LYS A 218 7.06 -1.50 18.71
C LYS A 218 6.31 -0.42 19.45
N PHE A 219 7.04 0.46 20.14
CA PHE A 219 6.52 1.73 20.63
C PHE A 219 7.25 2.90 19.96
N ASP A 220 6.51 3.93 19.61
CA ASP A 220 7.01 5.22 19.15
C ASP A 220 6.21 6.32 19.85
N GLN A 221 6.86 7.40 20.31
CA GLN A 221 6.18 8.47 21.04
C GLN A 221 5.16 9.24 20.18
N ASN A 222 5.35 9.30 18.86
CA ASN A 222 4.45 9.99 17.93
C ASN A 222 3.37 9.04 17.38
N ASP A 223 3.74 7.79 17.11
CA ASP A 223 2.84 6.83 16.43
C ASP A 223 2.12 5.85 17.38
N GLY A 224 2.50 5.82 18.65
CA GLY A 224 1.97 4.91 19.66
C GLY A 224 2.52 3.48 19.56
N TYR A 225 1.70 2.50 19.92
CA TYR A 225 2.08 1.08 19.84
C TYR A 225 1.75 0.50 18.46
N THR A 226 2.68 -0.26 17.90
CA THR A 226 2.43 -1.08 16.70
C THR A 226 2.70 -2.54 17.03
N VAL A 227 1.72 -3.41 16.84
CA VAL A 227 1.87 -4.86 16.98
C VAL A 227 1.75 -5.50 15.60
N LEU A 228 2.73 -6.32 15.22
CA LEU A 228 2.71 -7.08 13.97
C LEU A 228 2.77 -8.57 14.31
N VAL A 229 1.84 -9.36 13.78
CA VAL A 229 1.80 -10.81 13.98
C VAL A 229 1.74 -11.50 12.63
N GLN A 230 2.58 -12.52 12.48
CA GLN A 230 2.57 -13.41 11.32
C GLN A 230 1.47 -14.47 11.48
N LEU A 231 0.61 -14.59 10.48
CA LEU A 231 -0.52 -15.53 10.45
C LEU A 231 -0.19 -16.82 9.70
N GLY A 232 0.86 -16.85 8.89
CA GLY A 232 1.20 -18.01 8.07
C GLY A 232 2.43 -17.77 7.21
N GLN A 233 2.39 -18.20 5.95
CA GLN A 233 3.49 -17.97 5.00
C GLN A 233 3.46 -16.55 4.43
N SER A 234 2.26 -16.03 4.13
CA SER A 234 2.08 -14.69 3.56
C SER A 234 1.18 -13.80 4.41
N GLY A 235 0.45 -14.35 5.36
CA GLY A 235 -0.54 -13.63 6.15
C GLY A 235 0.10 -12.82 7.26
N MET A 236 -0.38 -11.58 7.42
CA MET A 236 0.03 -10.68 8.49
C MET A 236 -1.19 -9.92 9.01
N ILE A 237 -1.14 -9.60 10.30
CA ILE A 237 -2.02 -8.66 10.95
C ILE A 237 -1.19 -7.62 11.68
N THR A 238 -1.55 -6.36 11.48
CA THR A 238 -0.95 -5.21 12.16
C THR A 238 -2.03 -4.51 12.95
N TRP A 239 -1.72 -4.19 14.19
CA TRP A 239 -2.50 -3.27 15.02
C TRP A 239 -1.67 -2.03 15.29
N GLN A 240 -2.28 -0.85 15.15
CA GLN A 240 -1.72 0.42 15.55
C GLN A 240 -2.63 1.04 16.61
N GLY A 241 -2.11 1.18 17.83
CA GLY A 241 -2.80 1.76 18.98
C GLY A 241 -2.26 3.14 19.31
N ILE A 242 -3.09 4.16 19.15
CA ILE A 242 -2.81 5.56 19.53
C ILE A 242 -3.44 5.82 20.91
N ASN A 243 -2.70 6.50 21.79
CA ASN A 243 -3.10 6.83 23.17
C ASN A 243 -3.45 5.61 24.03
N PHE A 244 -2.76 4.48 23.79
CA PHE A 244 -2.68 3.38 24.75
C PHE A 244 -1.60 3.70 25.78
N SER A 245 -1.95 3.64 27.07
CA SER A 245 -1.07 4.09 28.16
C SER A 245 0.06 3.11 28.43
N THR A 246 -0.18 1.81 28.21
CA THR A 246 0.79 0.76 28.53
C THR A 246 0.82 -0.34 27.46
N GLU A 247 1.95 -1.04 27.40
CA GLU A 247 2.10 -2.28 26.62
C GLU A 247 1.01 -3.29 26.98
N GLN A 248 0.70 -3.46 28.28
CA GLN A 248 -0.33 -4.39 28.74
C GLN A 248 -1.71 -4.04 28.16
N GLU A 249 -2.08 -2.77 28.19
CA GLU A 249 -3.35 -2.30 27.66
C GLU A 249 -3.49 -2.56 26.15
N MET A 250 -2.40 -2.35 25.40
CA MET A 250 -2.34 -2.68 23.97
C MET A 250 -2.48 -4.19 23.76
N MET A 251 -1.77 -5.00 24.55
CA MET A 251 -1.81 -6.45 24.45
C MET A 251 -3.18 -7.03 24.82
N ASP A 252 -3.87 -6.45 25.80
CA ASP A 252 -5.23 -6.83 26.16
C ASP A 252 -6.21 -6.57 25.02
N ALA A 253 -6.06 -5.45 24.31
CA ALA A 253 -6.85 -5.13 23.12
C ALA A 253 -6.57 -6.11 21.98
N VAL A 254 -5.30 -6.36 21.67
CA VAL A 254 -4.89 -7.30 20.61
C VAL A 254 -5.39 -8.74 20.90
N ASN A 255 -5.41 -9.16 22.17
CA ASN A 255 -5.90 -10.48 22.56
C ASN A 255 -7.42 -10.66 22.43
N LYS A 256 -8.20 -9.61 22.10
CA LYS A 256 -9.63 -9.76 21.79
C LYS A 256 -9.88 -10.34 20.39
N PHE A 257 -8.91 -10.27 19.49
CA PHE A 257 -9.07 -10.73 18.11
C PHE A 257 -8.97 -12.25 17.99
N ASP A 258 -9.85 -12.85 17.19
CA ASP A 258 -9.78 -14.28 16.86
C ASP A 258 -8.79 -14.50 15.70
N ILE A 259 -7.52 -14.66 16.06
CA ILE A 259 -6.41 -14.79 15.11
C ILE A 259 -6.55 -16.07 14.26
N GLU A 260 -7.07 -17.15 14.83
CA GLU A 260 -7.26 -18.41 14.10
C GLU A 260 -8.37 -18.26 13.05
N ASN A 261 -9.49 -17.62 13.40
CA ASN A 261 -10.54 -17.35 12.43
C ASN A 261 -10.05 -16.40 11.32
N ILE A 262 -9.28 -15.35 11.67
CA ILE A 262 -8.67 -14.44 10.69
C ILE A 262 -7.78 -15.22 9.73
N ARG A 263 -6.84 -16.01 10.27
CA ARG A 263 -5.90 -16.85 9.51
C ARG A 263 -6.63 -17.79 8.55
N LYS A 264 -7.60 -18.55 9.06
CA LYS A 264 -8.41 -19.47 8.26
C LYS A 264 -9.17 -18.76 7.15
N THR A 265 -9.71 -17.58 7.44
CA THR A 265 -10.48 -16.80 6.47
C THR A 265 -9.59 -16.33 5.33
N ILE A 266 -8.40 -15.81 5.61
CA ILE A 266 -7.49 -15.32 4.55
C ILE A 266 -6.70 -16.43 3.83
N GLY A 267 -6.88 -17.70 4.22
CA GLY A 267 -6.30 -18.86 3.53
C GLY A 267 -4.86 -19.21 3.93
N GLU A 268 -4.50 -19.02 5.21
CA GLU A 268 -3.16 -19.23 5.77
C GLU A 268 -3.06 -20.38 6.78
#